data_AF-A0A1H7QLP5-F1
#
_entry.id   AF-A0A1H7QLP5-F1
#
_cell.length_a   1.000
_cell.length_b   1.000
_cell.length_c   1.000
_cell.angle_alpha   90.00
_cell.angle_beta   90.00
_cell.angle_gamma   90.00
#
_symmetry.space_group_name_H-M   'P 1'
#
loop_
_entity.id
_entity.type
_entity.pdbx_description
1 polymer ?
#
loop_
_entity_poly.entity_id
_entity_poly.type
_entity_poly.pdbx_seq_one_letter_code
_entity_poly.pdbx_strand_id
1 'polypeptide(L)'
;MAFRPGASTLHEQELVQVVFGSSPIQSSETQKSLDIRLPGNVAVESKNGVTFLYNGEIAGKILFEGQALEPAVFAALGAPELVLVFCHYESGDSFGYAIIKDGVTVRSRVHTQDKTTDHGVPDAYELPWLQAEPFVEEEGEPPVYRNLKTCEVASESYVTAYLLAEVTNASFGFAPWDDWNYKTSFNHYGKPPPVAKAWWKFW
;
A
#
# COMPACT_ATOMS: atom_id res chain seq x y z
N MET A 1 -0.02 2.88 2.05
CA MET A 1 0.85 2.77 3.23
C MET A 1 0.03 2.94 4.50
N ALA A 2 0.48 2.37 5.61
CA ALA A 2 -0.16 2.42 6.91
C ALA A 2 0.87 2.69 8.01
N PHE A 3 0.49 3.45 9.03
CA PHE A 3 1.33 3.79 10.17
C PHE A 3 0.48 4.22 11.37
N ARG A 4 1.05 4.16 12.59
CA ARG A 4 0.45 4.77 13.77
C ARG A 4 0.98 6.21 13.90
N PRO A 5 0.12 7.24 13.84
CA PRO A 5 0.57 8.61 14.00
C PRO A 5 1.12 8.86 15.42
N GLY A 6 2.18 9.67 15.51
CA GLY A 6 2.75 10.15 16.75
C GLY A 6 2.38 11.61 17.02
N ALA A 7 2.89 12.17 18.12
CA ALA A 7 2.63 13.57 18.50
C ALA A 7 3.13 14.59 17.47
N SER A 8 4.13 14.20 16.65
CA SER A 8 4.75 15.04 15.62
C SER A 8 4.19 14.78 14.22
N THR A 9 3.17 13.93 14.07
CA THR A 9 2.54 13.70 12.76
C THR A 9 1.85 14.98 12.29
N LEU A 10 2.10 15.36 11.04
CA LEU A 10 1.47 16.54 10.44
C LEU A 10 -0.05 16.39 10.36
N HIS A 11 -0.76 17.52 10.32
CA HIS A 11 -2.18 17.51 10.01
C HIS A 11 -2.41 16.92 8.61
N GLU A 12 -3.55 16.24 8.40
CA GLU A 12 -3.80 15.45 7.19
C GLU A 12 -3.52 16.20 5.88
N GLN A 13 -3.96 17.45 5.73
CA GLN A 13 -3.71 18.24 4.52
C GLN A 13 -2.22 18.56 4.33
N GLU A 14 -1.51 18.87 5.40
CA GLU A 14 -0.06 19.14 5.39
C GLU A 14 0.72 17.85 5.09
N LEU A 15 0.31 16.73 5.69
CA LEU A 15 0.84 15.41 5.43
C LEU A 15 0.69 15.08 3.94
N VAL A 16 -0.52 15.20 3.38
CA VAL A 16 -0.75 14.98 1.96
C VAL A 16 0.10 15.94 1.11
N GLN A 17 0.21 17.21 1.49
CA GLN A 17 1.06 18.16 0.76
C GLN A 17 2.54 17.74 0.74
N VAL A 18 3.10 17.33 1.89
CA VAL A 18 4.50 16.90 1.98
C VAL A 18 4.73 15.58 1.24
N VAL A 19 3.80 14.64 1.39
CA VAL A 19 3.92 13.29 0.82
C VAL A 19 3.78 13.30 -0.71
N PHE A 20 2.96 14.19 -1.28
CA PHE A 20 2.55 14.11 -2.70
C PHE A 20 2.92 15.34 -3.54
N GLY A 21 3.28 16.46 -2.92
CA GLY A 21 3.66 17.69 -3.60
C GLY A 21 2.47 18.43 -4.25
N SER A 22 2.48 19.77 -4.14
CA SER A 22 1.37 20.69 -4.48
C SER A 22 0.24 20.70 -3.45
N SER A 23 -0.48 21.82 -3.32
CA SER A 23 -1.62 21.96 -2.41
C SER A 23 -2.75 21.03 -2.85
N PRO A 24 -3.03 19.94 -2.11
CA PRO A 24 -4.07 19.02 -2.48
C PRO A 24 -5.43 19.72 -2.36
N ILE A 25 -6.27 19.63 -3.39
CA ILE A 25 -7.65 20.09 -3.28
C ILE A 25 -8.45 18.95 -2.69
N GLN A 26 -9.00 19.15 -1.49
CA GLN A 26 -10.00 18.24 -0.95
C GLN A 26 -11.21 18.27 -1.87
N SER A 27 -11.50 17.15 -2.54
CA SER A 27 -12.58 17.10 -3.53
C SER A 27 -13.92 17.28 -2.81
N SER A 28 -14.64 18.37 -3.08
CA SER A 28 -15.84 18.75 -2.32
C SER A 28 -17.09 17.93 -2.63
N GLU A 29 -17.09 17.08 -3.67
CA GLU A 29 -18.25 16.27 -4.03
C GLU A 29 -17.80 14.96 -4.68
N THR A 30 -18.39 13.84 -4.23
CA THR A 30 -18.62 12.57 -4.92
C THR A 30 -17.98 12.37 -6.31
N GLN A 31 -16.65 12.49 -6.43
CA GLN A 31 -15.95 11.93 -7.56
C GLN A 31 -15.92 10.43 -7.33
N LYS A 32 -16.96 9.76 -7.84
CA LYS A 32 -17.15 8.30 -7.87
C LYS A 32 -16.01 7.53 -8.57
N SER A 33 -14.84 8.12 -8.76
CA SER A 33 -13.77 7.59 -9.60
C SER A 33 -12.39 8.21 -9.30
N LEU A 34 -12.10 8.63 -8.06
CA LEU A 34 -10.71 9.01 -7.74
C LEU A 34 -9.87 7.73 -7.67
N ASP A 35 -9.29 7.36 -8.80
CA ASP A 35 -8.44 6.19 -8.93
C ASP A 35 -7.08 6.50 -8.28
N ILE A 36 -6.86 5.95 -7.08
CA ILE A 36 -5.62 6.08 -6.30
C ILE A 36 -4.38 5.51 -7.01
N ARG A 37 -4.56 4.76 -8.11
CA ARG A 37 -3.47 4.27 -8.96
C ARG A 37 -2.91 5.38 -9.86
N LEU A 38 -3.68 6.44 -10.11
CA LEU A 38 -3.25 7.56 -10.93
C LEU A 38 -2.33 8.51 -10.15
N PRO A 39 -1.29 9.07 -10.78
CA PRO A 39 -0.37 10.00 -10.12
C PRO A 39 -1.08 11.20 -9.49
N GLY A 40 -0.73 11.50 -8.24
CA GLY A 40 -1.31 12.62 -7.49
C GLY A 40 -2.70 12.38 -6.88
N ASN A 41 -3.32 11.22 -7.10
CA ASN A 41 -4.55 10.85 -6.40
C ASN A 41 -4.22 10.17 -5.08
N VAL A 42 -4.92 10.58 -4.03
CA VAL A 42 -4.69 10.10 -2.66
C VAL A 42 -6.03 9.89 -1.99
N ALA A 43 -6.15 8.75 -1.32
CA ALA A 43 -7.20 8.55 -0.32
C ALA A 43 -6.56 8.42 1.07
N VAL A 44 -7.20 9.00 2.08
CA VAL A 44 -6.78 8.90 3.48
C VAL A 44 -7.93 8.34 4.31
N GLU A 45 -7.58 7.41 5.19
CA GLU A 45 -8.49 6.83 6.18
C GLU A 45 -7.77 6.74 7.52
N SER A 46 -8.49 6.97 8.61
CA SER A 46 -7.99 6.70 9.96
C SER A 46 -8.96 5.78 10.70
N LYS A 47 -8.45 4.65 11.19
CA LYS A 47 -9.24 3.62 11.88
C LYS A 47 -8.41 2.99 12.99
N ASN A 48 -9.00 2.85 14.18
CA ASN A 48 -8.37 2.23 15.36
C ASN A 48 -6.96 2.80 15.69
N GLY A 49 -6.76 4.11 15.51
CA GLY A 49 -5.48 4.77 15.76
C GLY A 49 -4.39 4.47 14.71
N VAL A 50 -4.77 3.96 13.54
CA VAL A 50 -3.88 3.72 12.39
C VAL A 50 -4.34 4.62 11.24
N THR A 51 -3.39 5.29 10.59
CA THR A 51 -3.66 6.10 9.39
C THR A 51 -3.20 5.34 8.16
N PHE A 52 -4.09 5.24 7.17
CA PHE A 52 -3.84 4.65 5.87
C PHE A 52 -3.82 5.76 4.82
N LEU A 53 -2.71 5.83 4.09
CA LEU A 53 -2.53 6.71 2.93
C LEU A 53 -2.45 5.83 1.68
N TYR A 54 -3.46 5.89 0.83
CA TYR A 54 -3.54 5.12 -0.39
C TYR A 54 -3.09 5.98 -1.57
N ASN A 55 -2.00 5.57 -2.21
CA ASN A 55 -1.45 6.22 -3.38
C ASN A 55 -0.55 5.24 -4.14
N GLY A 56 -0.86 5.03 -5.42
CA GLY A 56 -0.16 4.08 -6.27
C GLY A 56 1.25 4.52 -6.65
N GLU A 57 1.52 5.84 -6.69
CA GLU A 57 2.85 6.36 -7.03
C GLU A 57 3.89 6.00 -5.95
N ILE A 58 3.58 6.21 -4.67
CA ILE A 58 4.51 5.85 -3.59
C ILE A 58 4.64 4.34 -3.45
N ALA A 59 3.52 3.62 -3.48
CA ALA A 59 3.57 2.15 -3.47
C ALA A 59 4.44 1.64 -4.63
N GLY A 60 4.33 2.25 -5.82
CA GLY A 60 5.09 1.85 -6.99
C GLY A 60 6.59 2.10 -6.86
N LYS A 61 6.98 3.30 -6.43
CA LYS A 61 8.39 3.66 -6.20
C LYS A 61 9.06 2.70 -5.19
N ILE A 62 8.37 2.41 -4.08
CA ILE A 62 8.96 1.60 -3.00
C ILE A 62 8.94 0.11 -3.34
N LEU A 63 7.81 -0.43 -3.79
CA LEU A 63 7.63 -1.87 -3.98
C LEU A 63 8.20 -2.37 -5.32
N PHE A 64 8.03 -1.62 -6.40
CA PHE A 64 8.40 -2.10 -7.74
C PHE A 64 9.71 -1.49 -8.26
N GLU A 65 10.04 -0.26 -7.87
CA GLU A 65 11.30 0.40 -8.27
C GLU A 65 12.40 0.26 -7.20
N GLY A 66 12.08 -0.25 -6.01
CA GLY A 66 13.03 -0.47 -4.91
C GLY A 66 13.58 0.83 -4.30
N GLN A 67 12.88 1.95 -4.46
CA GLN A 67 13.28 3.22 -3.87
C GLN A 67 13.08 3.22 -2.34
N ALA A 68 13.95 3.90 -1.62
CA ALA A 68 13.77 4.16 -0.21
C ALA A 68 12.63 5.17 0.02
N LEU A 69 11.95 5.07 1.17
CA LEU A 69 11.02 6.11 1.59
C LEU A 69 11.79 7.42 1.81
N GLU A 70 11.31 8.50 1.17
CA GLU A 70 11.97 9.79 1.31
C GLU A 70 12.00 10.25 2.78
N PRO A 71 13.15 10.73 3.30
CA PRO A 71 13.24 11.15 4.70
C PRO A 71 12.25 12.24 5.10
N ALA A 72 11.93 13.16 4.18
CA ALA A 72 10.94 14.21 4.40
C ALA A 72 9.53 13.62 4.59
N VAL A 73 9.20 12.57 3.84
CA VAL A 73 7.95 11.83 3.97
C VAL A 73 7.92 11.11 5.32
N PHE A 74 8.96 10.37 5.67
CA PHE A 74 9.04 9.68 6.97
C PHE A 74 8.91 10.65 8.16
N ALA A 75 9.56 11.81 8.09
CA ALA A 75 9.43 12.85 9.09
C ALA A 75 8.01 13.42 9.18
N ALA A 76 7.33 13.65 8.05
CA ALA A 76 5.95 14.13 8.01
C ALA A 76 4.95 13.14 8.62
N LEU A 77 5.22 11.84 8.54
CA LEU A 77 4.47 10.79 9.24
C LEU A 77 4.66 10.87 10.78
N GLY A 78 5.54 11.72 11.27
CA GLY A 78 5.90 11.82 12.69
C GLY A 78 6.98 10.84 13.11
N ALA A 79 7.76 10.31 12.16
CA ALA A 79 8.78 9.27 12.37
C ALA A 79 8.25 8.07 13.19
N PRO A 80 7.18 7.39 12.71
CA PRO A 80 6.59 6.29 13.43
C PRO A 80 7.56 5.10 13.52
N GLU A 81 7.43 4.29 14.56
CA GLU A 81 8.23 3.05 14.75
C GLU A 81 8.15 2.12 13.52
N LEU A 82 6.98 2.09 12.88
CA LEU A 82 6.71 1.24 11.72
C LEU A 82 5.86 1.97 10.69
N VAL A 83 6.30 1.89 9.43
CA VAL A 83 5.49 2.19 8.24
C VAL A 83 5.37 0.92 7.42
N LEU A 84 4.14 0.52 7.08
CA LEU A 84 3.87 -0.55 6.15
C LEU A 84 3.47 0.06 4.80
N VAL A 85 4.29 -0.11 3.77
CA VAL A 85 3.88 0.17 2.39
C VAL A 85 3.31 -1.10 1.81
N PHE A 86 2.17 -1.02 1.12
CA PHE A 86 1.47 -2.20 0.64
C PHE A 86 0.77 -1.96 -0.69
N CYS A 87 0.54 -3.05 -1.41
CA CYS A 87 -0.20 -3.13 -2.66
C CYS A 87 -1.12 -4.36 -2.60
N HIS A 88 -2.41 -4.16 -2.81
CA HIS A 88 -3.42 -5.22 -2.89
C HIS A 88 -4.23 -5.05 -4.18
N TYR A 89 -3.66 -5.41 -5.33
CA TYR A 89 -4.27 -5.24 -6.65
C TYR A 89 -4.69 -6.60 -7.24
N GLU A 90 -5.87 -7.06 -6.80
CA GLU A 90 -6.45 -8.33 -7.22
C GLU A 90 -6.59 -8.45 -8.75
N SER A 91 -7.06 -7.39 -9.44
CA SER A 91 -7.26 -7.42 -10.90
C SER A 91 -5.97 -7.58 -11.72
N GLY A 92 -4.81 -7.29 -11.11
CA GLY A 92 -3.50 -7.41 -11.74
C GLY A 92 -2.67 -8.55 -11.17
N ASP A 93 -3.25 -9.36 -10.29
CA ASP A 93 -2.55 -10.40 -9.53
C ASP A 93 -1.27 -9.88 -8.88
N SER A 94 -1.31 -8.64 -8.37
CA SER A 94 -0.13 -7.93 -7.87
C SER A 94 -0.31 -7.59 -6.41
N PHE A 95 0.45 -8.27 -5.58
CA PHE A 95 0.40 -8.15 -4.12
C PHE A 95 1.80 -7.82 -3.60
N GLY A 96 1.87 -7.06 -2.52
CA GLY A 96 3.16 -6.85 -1.89
C GLY A 96 3.11 -5.95 -0.68
N TYR A 97 4.20 -6.02 0.08
CA TYR A 97 4.42 -5.17 1.23
C TYR A 97 5.90 -4.88 1.43
N ALA A 98 6.17 -3.76 2.10
CA ALA A 98 7.46 -3.37 2.63
C ALA A 98 7.27 -2.84 4.05
N ILE A 99 8.00 -3.43 4.99
CA ILE A 99 8.08 -2.99 6.38
C ILE A 99 9.26 -2.04 6.49
N ILE A 100 8.98 -0.81 6.91
CA ILE A 100 9.97 0.24 7.11
C ILE A 100 10.05 0.55 8.60
N LYS A 101 11.24 0.46 9.17
CA LYS A 101 11.55 0.82 10.55
C LYS A 101 12.67 1.85 10.55
N ASP A 102 12.52 2.92 11.33
CA ASP A 102 13.47 4.04 11.38
C ASP A 102 13.83 4.60 9.98
N GLY A 103 12.86 4.63 9.07
CA GLY A 103 13.04 5.09 7.69
C GLY A 103 13.73 4.10 6.74
N VAL A 104 14.08 2.89 7.20
CA VAL A 104 14.77 1.87 6.41
C VAL A 104 13.85 0.66 6.15
N THR A 105 13.79 0.19 4.90
CA THR A 105 13.11 -1.06 4.55
C THR A 105 13.85 -2.25 5.16
N VAL A 106 13.23 -2.94 6.12
CA VAL A 106 13.82 -4.10 6.80
C VAL A 106 13.35 -5.45 6.25
N ARG A 107 12.14 -5.48 5.66
CA ARG A 107 11.54 -6.66 5.06
C ARG A 107 10.63 -6.22 3.93
N SER A 108 10.70 -6.87 2.78
CA SER A 108 9.72 -6.67 1.71
C SER A 108 9.51 -7.94 0.92
N ARG A 109 8.28 -8.13 0.44
CA ARG A 109 7.91 -9.17 -0.50
C ARG A 109 6.93 -8.57 -1.51
N VAL A 110 7.19 -8.81 -2.79
CA VAL A 110 6.39 -8.26 -3.88
C VAL A 110 6.22 -9.33 -4.94
N HIS A 111 4.98 -9.57 -5.34
CA HIS A 111 4.60 -10.42 -6.44
C HIS A 111 4.01 -9.56 -7.57
N THR A 112 4.53 -9.78 -8.77
CA THR A 112 3.99 -9.27 -10.04
C THR A 112 3.78 -10.46 -10.97
N GLN A 113 3.09 -10.23 -12.11
CA GLN A 113 2.81 -11.26 -13.12
C GLN A 113 4.03 -12.10 -13.51
N ASP A 114 5.23 -11.51 -13.50
CA ASP A 114 6.45 -12.18 -13.97
C ASP A 114 7.23 -12.88 -12.87
N LYS A 115 7.12 -12.43 -11.61
CA LYS A 115 8.01 -12.88 -10.53
C LYS A 115 7.54 -12.49 -9.13
N THR A 116 8.07 -13.22 -8.15
CA THR A 116 8.14 -12.79 -6.75
C THR A 116 9.55 -12.35 -6.40
N THR A 117 9.66 -11.27 -5.65
CA THR A 117 10.93 -10.79 -5.07
C THR A 117 10.80 -10.63 -3.56
N ASP A 118 11.82 -11.12 -2.85
CA ASP A 118 11.93 -11.04 -1.40
C ASP A 118 13.23 -10.35 -0.98
N HIS A 119 13.15 -9.52 0.05
CA HIS A 119 14.29 -8.91 0.69
C HIS A 119 14.10 -8.88 2.21
N GLY A 120 15.20 -9.00 2.96
CA GLY A 120 15.18 -9.04 4.43
C GLY A 120 14.85 -10.40 5.01
N VAL A 121 14.89 -10.49 6.34
CA VAL A 121 14.63 -11.73 7.09
C VAL A 121 13.13 -11.87 7.35
N PRO A 122 12.48 -12.97 6.95
CA PRO A 122 11.07 -13.18 7.22
C PRO A 122 10.74 -13.27 8.71
N ASP A 123 9.58 -12.73 9.08
CA ASP A 123 9.02 -12.90 10.40
C ASP A 123 8.42 -14.31 10.59
N ALA A 124 8.27 -14.74 11.85
CA ALA A 124 7.84 -16.10 12.17
C ALA A 124 6.46 -16.48 11.62
N TYR A 125 5.55 -15.51 11.45
CA TYR A 125 4.24 -15.74 10.87
C TYR A 125 4.30 -16.03 9.37
N GLU A 126 5.37 -15.60 8.67
CA GLU A 126 5.52 -15.83 7.23
C GLU A 126 6.00 -17.26 6.91
N LEU A 127 6.76 -17.85 7.83
CA LEU A 127 7.47 -19.12 7.60
C LEU A 127 6.56 -20.28 7.17
N PRO A 128 5.33 -20.46 7.68
CA PRO A 128 4.43 -21.53 7.23
C PRO A 128 4.10 -21.47 5.74
N TRP A 129 4.12 -20.27 5.14
CA TRP A 129 3.98 -20.09 3.70
C TRP A 129 5.32 -20.21 2.98
N LEU A 130 6.35 -19.53 3.47
CA LEU A 130 7.65 -19.42 2.77
C LEU A 130 8.47 -20.72 2.77
N GLN A 131 8.19 -21.64 3.69
CA GLN A 131 8.82 -22.96 3.75
C GLN A 131 7.95 -24.07 3.12
N ALA A 132 6.78 -23.73 2.58
CA ALA A 132 5.94 -24.69 1.91
C ALA A 132 6.57 -25.11 0.58
N GLU A 133 6.66 -26.43 0.36
CA GLU A 133 7.13 -26.97 -0.93
C GLU A 133 6.02 -26.80 -1.99
N PRO A 134 6.37 -26.37 -3.22
CA PRO A 134 5.41 -26.24 -4.30
C PRO A 134 4.92 -27.62 -4.76
N PHE A 135 3.64 -27.71 -5.11
CA PHE A 135 3.06 -28.89 -5.77
C PHE A 135 2.08 -28.46 -6.86
N VAL A 136 1.79 -29.36 -7.79
CA VAL A 136 0.86 -29.12 -8.90
C VAL A 136 -0.39 -29.95 -8.65
N GLU A 137 -1.57 -29.31 -8.64
CA GLU A 137 -2.86 -30.00 -8.44
C GLU A 137 -3.31 -30.72 -9.71
N GLU A 138 -3.22 -30.06 -10.86
CA GLU A 138 -3.56 -30.63 -12.17
C GLU A 138 -2.44 -30.43 -13.19
N GLU A 139 -2.23 -31.43 -14.06
CA GLU A 139 -1.21 -31.37 -15.10
C GLU A 139 -1.45 -30.18 -16.05
N GLY A 140 -0.48 -29.28 -16.13
CA GLY A 140 -0.56 -28.06 -16.94
C GLY A 140 -0.87 -26.79 -16.17
N GLU A 141 -1.16 -26.89 -14.86
CA GLU A 141 -1.38 -25.74 -13.99
C GLU A 141 -0.07 -25.22 -13.33
N PRO A 142 -0.03 -23.93 -12.95
CA PRO A 142 1.07 -23.41 -12.16
C PRO A 142 1.14 -24.08 -10.78
N PRO A 143 2.34 -24.11 -10.14
CA PRO A 143 2.47 -24.64 -8.80
C PRO A 143 1.69 -23.82 -7.78
N VAL A 144 1.15 -24.53 -6.79
CA VAL A 144 0.51 -23.99 -5.59
C VAL A 144 1.29 -24.41 -4.35
N TYR A 145 0.99 -23.75 -3.24
CA TYR A 145 1.64 -23.94 -1.95
C TYR A 145 0.60 -24.26 -0.92
N ARG A 146 0.94 -25.16 0.01
CA ARG A 146 0.09 -25.48 1.16
C ARG A 146 0.71 -24.90 2.43
N ASN A 147 0.00 -24.00 3.08
CA ASN A 147 0.44 -23.44 4.36
C ASN A 147 0.68 -24.56 5.38
N LEU A 148 1.87 -24.62 5.95
CA LEU A 148 2.28 -25.70 6.86
C LEU A 148 1.53 -25.70 8.21
N LYS A 149 0.79 -24.64 8.53
CA LYS A 149 0.04 -24.46 9.77
C LYS A 149 -1.48 -24.55 9.56
N THR A 150 -2.02 -23.90 8.53
CA THR A 150 -3.48 -23.83 8.29
C THR A 150 -3.98 -24.85 7.27
N CYS A 151 -3.07 -25.49 6.52
CA CYS A 151 -3.37 -26.37 5.39
C CYS A 151 -4.10 -25.67 4.21
N GLU A 152 -4.22 -24.34 4.23
CA GLU A 152 -4.76 -23.57 3.10
C GLU A 152 -3.84 -23.71 1.89
N VAL A 153 -4.45 -23.74 0.69
CA VAL A 153 -3.73 -23.87 -0.58
C VAL A 153 -3.87 -22.57 -1.36
N ALA A 154 -2.76 -22.09 -1.92
CA ALA A 154 -2.72 -20.81 -2.65
C ALA A 154 -1.70 -20.84 -3.78
N SER A 155 -1.96 -20.08 -4.85
CA SER A 155 -0.95 -19.74 -5.86
C SER A 155 0.11 -18.81 -5.25
N GLU A 156 1.27 -18.67 -5.90
CA GLU A 156 2.34 -17.75 -5.49
C GLU A 156 1.85 -16.32 -5.21
N SER A 157 0.94 -15.82 -6.05
CA SER A 157 0.34 -14.50 -5.91
C SER A 157 -0.51 -14.39 -4.64
N TYR A 158 -1.38 -15.36 -4.41
CA TYR A 158 -2.23 -15.41 -3.23
C TYR A 158 -1.46 -15.73 -1.96
N VAL A 159 -0.35 -16.47 -2.02
CA VAL A 159 0.60 -16.58 -0.89
C VAL A 159 1.05 -15.18 -0.46
N THR A 160 1.39 -14.32 -1.43
CA THR A 160 1.79 -12.94 -1.13
C THR A 160 0.62 -12.09 -0.62
N ALA A 161 -0.61 -12.32 -1.09
CA ALA A 161 -1.81 -11.70 -0.54
C ALA A 161 -2.09 -12.12 0.92
N TYR A 162 -1.96 -13.41 1.23
CA TYR A 162 -2.11 -13.93 2.59
C TYR A 162 -1.05 -13.36 3.53
N LEU A 163 0.23 -13.35 3.10
CA LEU A 163 1.32 -12.75 3.88
C LEU A 163 1.09 -11.25 4.11
N LEU A 164 0.55 -10.54 3.11
CA LEU A 164 0.15 -9.14 3.24
C LEU A 164 -0.96 -8.95 4.29
N ALA A 165 -1.96 -9.84 4.34
CA ALA A 165 -2.97 -9.82 5.40
C ALA A 165 -2.37 -10.12 6.77
N GLU A 166 -1.47 -11.10 6.87
CA GLU A 166 -0.80 -11.47 8.13
C GLU A 166 0.08 -10.35 8.66
N VAL A 167 0.91 -9.69 7.83
CA VAL A 167 1.75 -8.56 8.28
C VAL A 167 0.89 -7.38 8.71
N THR A 168 -0.22 -7.11 8.02
CA THR A 168 -1.09 -6.00 8.37
C THR A 168 -1.82 -6.28 9.69
N ASN A 169 -2.31 -7.52 9.88
CA ASN A 169 -2.90 -7.95 11.15
C ASN A 169 -1.89 -7.96 12.30
N ALA A 170 -0.69 -8.49 12.10
CA ALA A 170 0.37 -8.49 13.10
C ALA A 170 0.79 -7.06 13.50
N SER A 171 0.85 -6.14 12.52
CA SER A 171 1.27 -4.76 12.75
C SER A 171 0.17 -3.89 13.34
N PHE A 172 -1.07 -4.03 12.87
CA PHE A 172 -2.16 -3.07 13.12
C PHE A 172 -3.44 -3.67 13.72
N GLY A 173 -3.56 -4.99 13.74
CA GLY A 173 -4.70 -5.72 14.30
C GLY A 173 -5.90 -5.87 13.34
N PHE A 174 -5.79 -5.40 12.10
CA PHE A 174 -6.79 -5.58 11.05
C PHE A 174 -6.18 -5.32 9.66
N ALA A 175 -6.79 -5.84 8.60
CA ALA A 175 -6.47 -5.47 7.22
C ALA A 175 -7.50 -4.44 6.68
N PRO A 176 -7.08 -3.39 5.95
CA PRO A 176 -8.00 -2.34 5.51
C PRO A 176 -8.97 -2.78 4.42
N TRP A 177 -8.62 -3.81 3.63
CA TRP A 177 -9.47 -4.29 2.55
C TRP A 177 -10.64 -5.19 3.01
N ASP A 178 -10.62 -5.71 4.24
CA ASP A 178 -11.71 -6.54 4.77
C ASP A 178 -13.01 -5.74 4.97
N ASP A 179 -12.90 -4.44 5.27
CA ASP A 179 -14.01 -3.53 5.55
C ASP A 179 -14.09 -2.37 4.54
N TRP A 180 -13.50 -2.52 3.36
CA TRP A 180 -13.27 -1.37 2.47
C TRP A 180 -14.59 -0.76 1.96
N ASN A 181 -14.91 0.46 2.40
CA ASN A 181 -16.01 1.23 1.85
C ASN A 181 -15.52 2.49 1.13
N TYR A 182 -15.00 2.30 -0.09
CA TYR A 182 -14.44 3.35 -0.96
C TYR A 182 -15.37 4.55 -1.21
N LYS A 183 -16.67 4.42 -0.90
CA LYS A 183 -17.67 5.46 -1.15
C LYS A 183 -17.91 6.41 0.02
N THR A 184 -17.51 6.06 1.26
CA THR A 184 -18.00 6.81 2.44
C THR A 184 -16.97 7.07 3.55
N SER A 185 -15.82 6.37 3.58
CA SER A 185 -14.88 6.45 4.72
C SER A 185 -13.56 7.16 4.43
N PHE A 186 -13.39 7.73 3.23
CA PHE A 186 -12.12 8.27 2.77
C PHE A 186 -12.19 9.77 2.50
N ASN A 187 -11.18 10.49 2.98
CA ASN A 187 -10.85 11.81 2.48
C ASN A 187 -10.06 11.66 1.17
N HIS A 188 -10.51 12.33 0.13
CA HIS A 188 -9.92 12.24 -1.21
C HIS A 188 -9.24 13.55 -1.58
N TYR A 189 -8.05 13.41 -2.16
CA TYR A 189 -7.24 14.51 -2.63
C TYR A 189 -6.75 14.20 -4.04
N GLY A 190 -6.80 15.20 -4.92
CA GLY A 190 -6.28 15.10 -6.27
C GLY A 190 -5.48 16.34 -6.64
N LYS A 191 -4.69 16.23 -7.72
CA LYS A 191 -4.11 17.42 -8.35
C LYS A 191 -5.23 18.28 -8.92
N PRO A 192 -5.16 19.63 -8.80
CA PRO A 192 -6.03 20.49 -9.57
C PRO A 192 -5.95 20.09 -11.04
N PRO A 193 -7.08 20.08 -11.78
CA PRO A 193 -6.99 19.96 -13.23
C PRO A 193 -6.02 21.04 -13.74
N PRO A 194 -5.23 20.77 -14.79
CA PRO A 194 -4.43 21.81 -15.39
C PRO A 194 -5.37 22.98 -15.67
N VAL A 195 -5.02 24.17 -15.16
CA VAL A 195 -5.80 25.39 -15.41
C VAL A 195 -5.99 25.45 -16.91
N ALA A 196 -7.23 25.24 -17.38
CA ALA A 196 -7.55 25.45 -18.77
C ALA A 196 -7.10 26.89 -19.04
N LYS A 197 -6.05 27.07 -19.86
CA LYS A 197 -5.71 28.42 -20.33
C LYS A 197 -7.02 28.98 -20.84
N ALA A 198 -7.52 30.05 -20.22
CA ALA A 198 -8.73 30.69 -20.69
C ALA A 198 -8.44 31.22 -22.09
N TRP A 199 -8.86 30.51 -23.13
CA TRP A 199 -8.73 30.98 -24.51
C TRP A 199 -9.87 31.94 -24.83
N TRP A 200 -10.00 33.04 -24.09
CA TRP A 200 -10.91 34.12 -24.51
C TRP A 200 -10.33 35.50 -24.19
N LYS A 201 -10.07 36.21 -25.30
CA LYS A 201 -10.13 37.67 -25.50
C LYS A 201 -8.98 38.52 -24.95
N PHE A 202 -8.14 38.96 -25.88
CA PHE A 202 -7.80 40.38 -25.97
C PHE A 202 -8.21 40.91 -27.35
N TRP A 203 -8.60 42.18 -27.35
CA TRP A 203 -9.29 42.95 -28.39
C TRP A 203 -8.51 43.09 -29.69
#